data_AF-A0A9W5TC30-F1
#
_entry.id   AF-A0A9W5TC30-F1
#
_cell.length_a   1.000
_cell.length_b   1.000
_cell.length_c   1.000
_cell.angle_alpha   90.00
_cell.angle_beta   90.00
_cell.angle_gamma   90.00
#
_symmetry.space_group_name_H-M   'P 1'
#
loop_
_entity.id
_entity.type
_entity.pdbx_description
1 polymer ?
#
loop_
_entity_poly.entity_id
_entity_poly.type
_entity_poly.pdbx_seq_one_letter_code
_entity_poly.pdbx_strand_id
1 'polypeptide(L)'
;MNRYRSFTLPVFRWRCAPSSRCYKRFSSSTTATPEELSHSPNRKEQLFWQLKVASYVSGIAISIYGTYVFVSSGFQLDRSKRKVLLHFYGMLYGNTLPKRVQALLNSRYSACLDQDVLRYLSAYFIKFDLIKDNGFTRRDAVLFLENIGIDATNPFVAQFIAAASGDSMERRMVSGCSLQEFAELIEALVLEEKINGRSDLENRLKGELKQLVEEEELQILHHNPFRLNNPLISGLTNALSKELRKYVHVDIEAARTKDLQNELNRRHRSLHQLQRIAKSRQLSDAEIRRLHDIEEELELLQKELSKEAHVCNILSSM
;
A
#
# COMPACT_ATOMS: atom_id res chain seq x y z
N MET A 1 -34.57 26.60 5.87
CA MET A 1 -34.29 27.41 4.67
C MET A 1 -32.94 26.99 4.10
N ASN A 2 -32.92 26.04 3.18
CA ASN A 2 -31.70 25.47 2.60
C ASN A 2 -31.40 26.13 1.25
N ARG A 3 -30.20 26.71 1.08
CA ARG A 3 -29.62 26.99 -0.24
C ARG A 3 -28.41 26.08 -0.44
N TYR A 4 -28.62 24.98 -1.16
CA TYR A 4 -27.54 24.19 -1.75
C TYR A 4 -26.96 24.99 -2.93
N ARG A 5 -25.66 25.30 -2.89
CA ARG A 5 -24.89 25.69 -4.07
C ARG A 5 -24.27 24.44 -4.68
N SER A 6 -24.86 23.97 -5.77
CA SER A 6 -24.34 22.93 -6.64
C SER A 6 -23.15 23.48 -7.43
N PHE A 7 -21.96 22.90 -7.23
CA PHE A 7 -20.80 23.12 -8.10
C PHE A 7 -20.90 22.16 -9.29
N THR A 8 -21.34 22.67 -10.44
CA THR A 8 -21.24 21.99 -11.73
C THR A 8 -19.85 22.19 -12.31
N LEU A 9 -19.10 21.09 -12.48
CA LEU A 9 -17.83 21.07 -13.21
C LEU A 9 -18.06 21.30 -14.73
N PRO A 10 -17.21 22.08 -15.42
CA PRO A 10 -17.33 22.25 -16.85
C PRO A 10 -16.89 20.98 -17.59
N VAL A 11 -17.82 20.40 -18.35
CA VAL A 11 -17.56 19.33 -19.32
C VAL A 11 -16.80 19.92 -20.51
N PHE A 12 -15.49 19.70 -20.57
CA PHE A 12 -14.67 20.04 -21.73
C PHE A 12 -15.01 19.09 -22.90
N ARG A 13 -15.89 19.56 -23.78
CA ARG A 13 -16.30 18.86 -25.00
C ARG A 13 -15.30 19.21 -26.11
N TRP A 14 -14.34 18.31 -26.37
CA TRP A 14 -13.45 18.41 -27.53
C TRP A 14 -14.28 18.30 -28.82
N ARG A 15 -14.52 19.43 -29.49
CA ARG A 15 -14.99 19.44 -30.88
C ARG A 15 -13.78 19.17 -31.78
N CYS A 16 -13.73 18.00 -32.38
CA CYS A 16 -12.90 17.74 -33.55
C CYS A 16 -13.39 18.66 -34.69
N ALA A 17 -12.56 19.61 -35.12
CA ALA A 17 -12.76 20.33 -36.35
C ALA A 17 -12.36 19.42 -37.53
N PRO A 18 -13.20 19.28 -38.58
CA PRO A 18 -12.86 18.48 -39.74
C PRO A 18 -11.82 19.22 -40.60
N SER A 19 -10.79 18.46 -41.03
CA SER A 19 -9.82 18.94 -42.00
C SER A 19 -10.43 18.86 -43.40
N SER A 20 -10.52 20.00 -44.07
CA SER A 20 -10.78 20.08 -45.51
C SER A 20 -9.71 20.97 -46.13
N ARG A 21 -8.58 20.36 -46.51
CA ARG A 21 -7.60 21.00 -47.39
C ARG A 21 -8.14 20.98 -48.81
N CYS A 22 -8.69 22.11 -49.24
CA CYS A 22 -8.93 22.41 -50.65
C CYS A 22 -7.69 23.17 -51.16
N TYR A 23 -6.80 22.50 -51.89
CA TYR A 23 -5.68 23.15 -52.56
C TYR A 23 -6.20 23.90 -53.79
N LYS A 24 -6.32 25.23 -53.69
CA LYS A 24 -6.43 26.11 -54.85
C LYS A 24 -5.04 26.30 -55.45
N ARG A 25 -4.91 25.80 -56.68
CA ARG A 25 -3.89 26.12 -57.66
C ARG A 25 -3.98 27.62 -57.97
N PHE A 26 -2.90 28.38 -57.75
CA PHE A 26 -2.70 29.64 -58.44
C PHE A 26 -1.24 29.76 -58.84
N SER A 27 -1.04 29.74 -60.15
CA SER A 27 0.22 29.99 -60.82
C SER A 27 0.46 31.49 -60.85
N SER A 28 1.65 31.92 -60.46
CA SER A 28 2.24 33.15 -60.98
C SER A 28 3.75 32.98 -61.00
N SER A 29 4.24 32.87 -62.23
CA SER A 29 5.62 33.01 -62.64
C SER A 29 6.22 34.33 -62.18
N THR A 30 7.36 34.30 -61.52
CA THR A 30 8.33 35.41 -61.58
C THR A 30 9.73 34.84 -61.47
N THR A 31 10.48 35.07 -62.54
CA THR A 31 11.90 34.82 -62.75
C THR A 31 12.77 35.68 -61.85
N ALA A 32 13.73 35.10 -61.11
CA ALA A 32 14.97 35.77 -60.73
C ALA A 32 16.02 34.76 -60.20
N THR A 33 17.13 34.70 -60.93
CA THR A 33 18.55 34.49 -60.51
C THR A 33 18.99 33.26 -59.67
N PRO A 34 20.08 32.57 -60.10
CA PRO A 34 20.60 31.38 -59.44
C PRO A 34 21.79 31.70 -58.54
N GLU A 35 21.57 32.21 -57.33
CA GLU A 35 22.60 32.25 -56.28
C GLU A 35 21.92 32.14 -54.92
N GLU A 36 21.94 30.95 -54.32
CA GLU A 36 22.07 30.70 -52.88
C GLU A 36 22.00 29.18 -52.64
N LEU A 37 23.10 28.54 -53.01
CA LEU A 37 23.47 27.25 -52.45
C LEU A 37 23.83 27.48 -50.96
N SER A 38 23.37 26.58 -50.10
CA SER A 38 23.81 26.37 -48.71
C SER A 38 23.29 27.34 -47.64
N HIS A 39 22.12 27.02 -47.08
CA HIS A 39 22.01 26.77 -45.64
C HIS A 39 20.64 26.18 -45.33
N SER A 40 20.54 24.85 -45.28
CA SER A 40 19.47 24.24 -44.47
C SER A 40 19.97 24.29 -43.03
N PRO A 41 19.47 25.20 -42.17
CA PRO A 41 19.85 25.18 -40.77
C PRO A 41 19.50 23.82 -40.18
N ASN A 42 20.49 23.30 -39.47
CA ASN A 42 20.67 21.92 -39.06
C ASN A 42 19.40 21.41 -38.33
N ARG A 43 18.59 20.56 -38.96
CA ARG A 43 17.36 19.97 -38.34
C ARG A 43 17.65 19.34 -36.96
N LYS A 44 18.88 18.88 -36.75
CA LYS A 44 19.37 18.38 -35.46
C LYS A 44 19.47 19.48 -34.40
N GLU A 45 20.00 20.66 -34.73
CA GLU A 45 20.10 21.79 -33.80
C GLU A 45 18.73 22.29 -33.36
N GLN A 46 17.76 22.33 -34.28
CA GLN A 46 16.38 22.70 -33.96
C GLN A 46 15.73 21.68 -33.00
N LEU A 47 15.96 20.38 -33.20
CA LEU A 47 15.49 19.33 -32.27
C LEU A 47 16.18 19.43 -30.91
N PHE A 48 17.48 19.70 -30.86
CA PHE A 48 18.20 19.91 -29.60
C PHE A 48 17.68 21.12 -28.83
N TRP A 49 17.37 22.21 -29.54
CA TRP A 49 16.79 23.40 -28.91
C TRP A 49 15.38 23.13 -28.38
N GLN A 50 14.53 22.44 -29.14
CA GLN A 50 13.20 22.03 -28.70
C GLN A 50 13.26 21.09 -27.48
N LEU A 51 14.21 20.15 -27.44
CA LEU A 51 14.41 19.24 -26.31
C LEU A 51 14.84 20.01 -25.05
N LYS A 52 15.73 21.00 -25.18
CA LYS A 52 16.13 21.88 -24.07
C LYS A 52 14.94 22.67 -23.52
N VAL A 53 14.13 23.26 -24.38
CA VAL A 53 12.94 24.00 -23.94
C VAL A 53 11.95 23.06 -23.23
N ALA A 54 11.71 21.87 -23.79
CA ALA A 54 10.84 20.88 -23.18
C ALA A 54 11.35 20.39 -21.81
N SER A 55 12.67 20.21 -21.63
CA SER A 55 13.24 19.81 -20.33
C SER A 55 13.09 20.90 -19.28
N TYR A 56 13.24 22.18 -19.65
CA TYR A 56 13.01 23.29 -18.72
C TYR A 56 11.55 23.41 -18.31
N VAL A 57 10.62 23.35 -19.27
CA VAL A 57 9.18 23.44 -18.98
C VAL A 57 8.71 22.26 -18.12
N SER A 58 9.13 21.04 -18.45
CA SER A 58 8.81 19.85 -17.64
C SER A 58 9.43 19.92 -16.24
N GLY A 59 10.66 20.42 -16.11
CA GLY A 59 11.31 20.63 -14.81
C GLY A 59 10.53 21.60 -13.91
N ILE A 60 10.06 22.73 -14.47
CA ILE A 60 9.23 23.70 -13.72
C ILE A 60 7.91 23.05 -13.30
N ALA A 61 7.24 22.32 -14.19
CA ALA A 61 5.98 21.64 -13.89
C ALA A 61 6.15 20.58 -12.77
N ILE A 62 7.20 19.76 -12.84
CA ILE A 62 7.51 18.75 -11.82
C ILE A 62 7.82 19.41 -10.48
N SER A 63 8.55 20.53 -10.48
CA SER A 63 8.87 21.28 -9.27
C SER A 63 7.61 21.83 -8.60
N ILE A 64 6.75 22.56 -9.34
CA ILE A 64 5.48 23.10 -8.83
C ILE A 64 4.59 21.99 -8.26
N TYR A 65 4.49 20.88 -9.00
CA TYR A 65 3.72 19.72 -8.56
C TYR A 65 4.30 19.09 -7.29
N GLY A 66 5.63 18.94 -7.21
CA GLY A 66 6.32 18.44 -6.03
C GLY A 66 6.06 19.30 -4.80
N THR A 67 6.14 20.63 -4.94
CA THR A 67 5.83 21.57 -3.85
C THR A 67 4.36 21.47 -3.42
N TYR A 68 3.43 21.40 -4.37
CA TYR A 68 2.00 21.22 -4.07
C TYR A 68 1.72 19.92 -3.28
N VAL A 69 2.30 18.80 -3.72
CA VAL A 69 2.13 17.51 -3.02
C VAL A 69 2.79 17.53 -1.65
N PHE A 70 3.92 18.23 -1.50
CA PHE A 70 4.61 18.38 -0.22
C PHE A 70 3.79 19.18 0.80
N VAL A 71 3.26 20.33 0.39
CA VAL A 71 2.41 21.19 1.25
C VAL A 71 1.11 20.47 1.61
N SER A 72 0.43 19.85 0.64
CA SER A 72 -0.80 19.08 0.89
C SER A 72 -0.58 17.79 1.71
N SER A 73 0.67 17.44 2.02
CA SER A 73 1.02 16.29 2.85
C SER A 73 1.51 16.68 4.24
N GLY A 74 1.34 17.95 4.64
CA GLY A 74 1.72 18.43 5.98
C GLY A 74 3.22 18.41 6.21
N PHE A 75 4.03 18.69 5.18
CA PHE A 75 5.49 18.75 5.24
C PHE A 75 6.21 17.41 5.59
N GLN A 76 5.49 16.28 5.59
CA GLN A 76 6.09 14.97 5.78
C GLN A 76 6.62 14.38 4.47
N LEU A 77 7.94 14.16 4.39
CA LEU A 77 8.63 13.61 3.21
C LEU A 77 8.15 12.20 2.82
N ASP A 78 7.89 11.35 3.81
CA ASP A 78 7.42 9.98 3.53
C ASP A 78 5.99 9.96 2.97
N ARG A 79 5.14 10.87 3.43
CA ARG A 79 3.76 11.00 2.96
C ARG A 79 3.71 11.58 1.56
N SER A 80 4.56 12.55 1.25
CA SER A 80 4.67 13.15 -0.09
C SER A 80 5.23 12.15 -1.12
N LYS A 81 6.29 11.40 -0.78
CA LYS A 81 6.87 10.36 -1.65
C LYS A 81 5.83 9.31 -2.05
N ARG A 82 4.99 8.87 -1.10
CA ARG A 82 3.92 7.89 -1.37
C ARG A 82 2.86 8.44 -2.30
N LYS A 83 2.37 9.67 -2.08
CA LYS A 83 1.38 10.30 -2.98
C LYS A 83 1.92 10.49 -4.38
N VAL A 84 3.18 10.92 -4.52
CA VAL A 84 3.85 11.04 -5.83
C VAL A 84 3.93 9.69 -6.51
N LEU A 85 4.37 8.63 -5.81
CA LEU A 85 4.40 7.27 -6.36
C LEU A 85 3.00 6.80 -6.78
N LEU A 86 1.98 7.01 -5.96
CA LEU A 86 0.60 6.61 -6.27
C LEU A 86 0.11 7.29 -7.56
N HIS A 87 0.33 8.60 -7.70
CA HIS A 87 -0.08 9.36 -8.88
C HIS A 87 0.76 8.98 -10.11
N PHE A 88 2.05 8.71 -9.94
CA PHE A 88 2.93 8.25 -11.02
C PHE A 88 2.55 6.85 -11.51
N TYR A 89 2.28 5.92 -10.59
CA TYR A 89 1.77 4.59 -10.92
C TYR A 89 0.36 4.64 -11.52
N GLY A 90 -0.52 5.50 -11.02
CA GLY A 90 -1.85 5.72 -11.61
C GLY A 90 -1.78 6.29 -13.03
N MET A 91 -0.77 7.12 -13.33
CA MET A 91 -0.52 7.64 -14.68
C MET A 91 0.03 6.56 -15.63
N LEU A 92 0.97 5.71 -15.16
CA LEU A 92 1.61 4.66 -15.97
C LEU A 92 0.74 3.43 -16.20
N TYR A 93 0.01 3.00 -15.17
CA TYR A 93 -0.74 1.73 -15.16
C TYR A 93 -2.26 1.93 -15.16
N GLY A 94 -2.72 3.18 -15.26
CA GLY A 94 -4.14 3.55 -15.20
C GLY A 94 -4.70 3.60 -13.77
N ASN A 95 -5.89 4.18 -13.61
CA ASN A 95 -6.59 4.36 -12.33
C ASN A 95 -7.02 3.04 -11.64
N THR A 96 -6.64 1.89 -12.18
CA THR A 96 -6.97 0.58 -11.64
C THR A 96 -5.70 -0.10 -11.14
N LEU A 97 -5.11 0.45 -10.09
CA LEU A 97 -4.21 -0.35 -9.26
C LEU A 97 -4.99 -1.57 -8.75
N PRO A 98 -4.38 -2.78 -8.71
CA PRO A 98 -5.05 -3.95 -8.14
C PRO A 98 -5.58 -3.61 -6.75
N LYS A 99 -6.84 -3.94 -6.46
CA LYS A 99 -7.51 -3.61 -5.17
C LYS A 99 -6.64 -3.96 -3.95
N ARG A 100 -5.87 -5.05 -4.06
CA ARG A 100 -4.90 -5.48 -3.03
C ARG A 100 -3.76 -4.49 -2.81
N VAL A 101 -3.18 -3.95 -3.89
CA VAL A 101 -2.08 -2.95 -3.81
C VAL A 101 -2.62 -1.64 -3.28
N GLN A 102 -3.82 -1.24 -3.72
CA GLN A 102 -4.49 -0.04 -3.21
C GLN A 102 -4.84 -0.20 -1.72
N ALA A 103 -5.36 -1.36 -1.31
CA ALA A 103 -5.60 -1.68 0.10
C ALA A 103 -4.30 -1.66 0.91
N LEU A 104 -3.19 -2.21 0.39
CA LEU A 104 -1.89 -2.22 1.07
C LEU A 104 -1.30 -0.81 1.21
N LEU A 105 -1.49 0.06 0.21
CA LEU A 105 -1.09 1.46 0.28
C LEU A 105 -1.97 2.27 1.24
N ASN A 106 -3.28 1.97 1.27
CA ASN A 106 -4.24 2.60 2.17
C ASN A 106 -4.16 2.06 3.61
N SER A 107 -3.65 0.84 3.82
CA SER A 107 -3.52 0.21 5.14
C SER A 107 -2.29 0.70 5.91
N ARG A 108 -1.40 1.45 5.26
CA ARG A 108 -0.22 2.04 5.92
C ARG A 108 -0.64 3.32 6.62
N TYR A 109 -0.90 3.21 7.91
CA TYR A 109 -1.09 4.36 8.77
C TYR A 109 0.28 5.01 9.07
N SER A 110 0.34 6.34 9.07
CA SER A 110 1.55 7.12 9.28
C SER A 110 1.37 8.02 10.49
N ALA A 111 2.07 7.68 11.57
CA ALA A 111 2.21 8.53 12.74
C ALA A 111 3.69 8.58 13.15
N CYS A 112 4.15 9.71 13.71
CA CYS A 112 5.55 9.92 14.12
C CYS A 112 5.84 9.36 15.52
N LEU A 113 5.37 8.14 15.79
CA LEU A 113 5.57 7.42 17.05
C LEU A 113 6.72 6.42 16.91
N ASP A 114 7.28 5.97 18.04
CA ASP A 114 8.24 4.86 18.05
C ASP A 114 7.69 3.62 17.32
N GLN A 115 8.55 2.92 16.59
CA GLN A 115 8.15 1.81 15.74
C GLN A 115 7.54 0.65 16.54
N ASP A 116 8.05 0.43 17.75
CA ASP A 116 7.48 -0.56 18.66
C ASP A 116 6.08 -0.15 19.15
N VAL A 117 5.90 1.12 19.51
CA VAL A 117 4.60 1.66 19.94
C VAL A 117 3.59 1.52 18.83
N LEU A 118 3.95 1.89 17.60
CA LEU A 118 3.11 1.68 16.41
C LEU A 118 2.73 0.20 16.28
N ARG A 119 3.72 -0.70 16.33
CA ARG A 119 3.46 -2.14 16.21
C ARG A 119 2.43 -2.62 17.24
N TYR A 120 2.61 -2.32 18.52
CA TYR A 120 1.67 -2.73 19.56
C TYR A 120 0.31 -2.03 19.44
N LEU A 121 0.28 -0.75 19.06
CA LEU A 121 -0.96 0.01 18.82
C LEU A 121 -1.79 -0.64 17.72
N SER A 122 -1.16 -1.01 16.59
CA SER A 122 -1.86 -1.70 15.50
C SER A 122 -2.33 -3.10 15.89
N ALA A 123 -1.53 -3.84 16.66
CA ALA A 123 -1.93 -5.15 17.16
C ALA A 123 -3.15 -5.04 18.09
N TYR A 124 -3.11 -4.09 19.04
CA TYR A 124 -4.22 -3.76 19.93
C TYR A 124 -5.49 -3.38 19.17
N PHE A 125 -5.38 -2.45 18.21
CA PHE A 125 -6.52 -2.00 17.42
C PHE A 125 -7.17 -3.14 16.63
N ILE A 126 -6.36 -3.89 15.86
CA ILE A 126 -6.87 -5.01 15.03
C ILE A 126 -7.55 -6.05 15.92
N LYS A 127 -6.95 -6.34 17.08
CA LYS A 127 -7.49 -7.30 18.03
C LYS A 127 -8.87 -6.87 18.56
N PHE A 128 -9.01 -5.63 19.02
CA PHE A 128 -10.31 -5.13 19.49
C PHE A 128 -11.35 -5.04 18.38
N ASP A 129 -10.93 -4.66 17.17
CA ASP A 129 -11.80 -4.61 15.99
C ASP A 129 -12.33 -5.99 15.60
N LEU A 130 -11.52 -7.05 15.76
CA LEU A 130 -11.93 -8.43 15.50
C LEU A 130 -12.83 -9.03 16.59
N ILE A 131 -12.70 -8.58 17.84
CA ILE A 131 -13.49 -9.10 18.97
C ILE A 131 -14.93 -8.52 18.96
N LYS A 132 -15.11 -7.29 18.49
CA LYS A 132 -16.39 -6.58 18.55
C LYS A 132 -17.11 -6.59 17.21
N ASP A 133 -18.41 -6.89 17.22
CA ASP A 133 -19.26 -6.84 16.02
C ASP A 133 -19.37 -5.44 15.41
N ASN A 134 -19.26 -4.40 16.25
CA ASN A 134 -19.33 -2.99 15.83
C ASN A 134 -17.96 -2.40 15.45
N GLY A 135 -16.90 -3.23 15.49
CA GLY A 135 -15.52 -2.80 15.32
C GLY A 135 -15.01 -1.89 16.43
N PHE A 136 -13.87 -1.25 16.19
CA PHE A 136 -13.24 -0.32 17.12
C PHE A 136 -13.93 1.04 17.12
N THR A 137 -14.51 1.43 18.27
CA THR A 137 -15.26 2.69 18.40
C THR A 137 -14.42 3.81 19.03
N ARG A 138 -14.80 5.07 18.82
CA ARG A 138 -14.13 6.21 19.49
C ARG A 138 -14.22 6.13 21.02
N ARG A 139 -15.32 5.57 21.55
CA ARG A 139 -15.46 5.29 22.98
C ARG A 139 -14.36 4.37 23.49
N ASP A 140 -13.97 3.37 22.71
CA ASP A 140 -12.91 2.44 23.10
C ASP A 140 -11.54 3.12 23.14
N ALA A 141 -11.28 4.01 22.18
CA ALA A 141 -10.09 4.86 22.20
C ALA A 141 -10.04 5.73 23.46
N VAL A 142 -11.16 6.36 23.83
CA VAL A 142 -11.24 7.20 25.04
C VAL A 142 -11.05 6.37 26.31
N LEU A 143 -11.69 5.20 26.43
CA LEU A 143 -11.51 4.30 27.57
C LEU A 143 -10.05 3.83 27.71
N PHE A 144 -9.39 3.54 26.59
CA PHE A 144 -7.97 3.22 26.59
C PHE A 144 -7.12 4.38 27.11
N LEU A 145 -7.42 5.61 26.70
CA LEU A 145 -6.72 6.81 27.18
C LEU A 145 -6.96 7.08 28.67
N GLU A 146 -8.18 6.84 29.15
CA GLU A 146 -8.53 6.95 30.58
C GLU A 146 -7.72 5.94 31.42
N ASN A 147 -7.52 4.71 30.93
CA ASN A 147 -6.68 3.72 31.61
C ASN A 147 -5.21 4.17 31.71
N ILE A 148 -4.72 4.92 30.73
CA ILE A 148 -3.38 5.53 30.76
C ILE A 148 -3.33 6.79 31.64
N GLY A 149 -4.48 7.24 32.16
CA GLY A 149 -4.59 8.42 33.01
C GLY A 149 -4.65 9.74 32.22
N ILE A 150 -5.06 9.68 30.94
CA ILE A 150 -5.36 10.88 30.15
C ILE A 150 -6.86 11.15 30.27
N ASP A 151 -7.18 12.32 30.80
CA ASP A 151 -8.56 12.70 31.07
C ASP A 151 -9.30 13.06 29.77
N ALA A 152 -10.60 12.72 29.71
CA ALA A 152 -11.46 13.01 28.56
C ALA A 152 -11.66 14.52 28.32
N THR A 153 -11.31 15.33 29.32
CA THR A 153 -11.32 16.79 29.26
C THR A 153 -10.17 17.39 28.44
N ASN A 154 -9.17 16.59 28.05
CA ASN A 154 -8.05 17.04 27.23
C ASN A 154 -8.55 17.60 25.86
N PRO A 155 -8.05 18.77 25.41
CA PRO A 155 -8.49 19.41 24.17
C PRO A 155 -8.33 18.54 22.93
N PHE A 156 -7.30 17.70 22.85
CA PHE A 156 -7.07 16.79 21.74
C PHE A 156 -8.11 15.67 21.69
N VAL A 157 -8.50 15.14 22.86
CA VAL A 157 -9.55 14.12 22.97
C VAL A 157 -10.91 14.73 22.61
N ALA A 158 -11.20 15.94 23.08
CA ALA A 158 -12.42 16.67 22.73
C ALA A 158 -12.50 16.95 21.21
N GLN A 159 -11.39 17.38 20.60
CA GLN A 159 -11.30 17.60 19.15
C GLN A 159 -11.49 16.30 18.36
N PHE A 160 -10.90 15.21 18.83
CA PHE A 160 -11.05 13.88 18.23
C PHE A 160 -12.50 13.39 18.24
N ILE A 161 -13.22 13.57 19.35
CA ILE A 161 -14.66 13.27 19.45
C ILE A 161 -15.46 14.22 18.54
N ALA A 162 -15.08 15.50 18.49
CA ALA A 162 -15.78 16.50 17.69
C ALA A 162 -15.65 16.28 16.17
N ALA A 163 -14.55 15.69 15.71
CA ALA A 163 -14.31 15.35 14.31
C ALA A 163 -15.20 14.22 13.77
N ALA A 164 -15.84 13.46 14.67
CA ALA A 164 -16.71 12.36 14.32
C ALA A 164 -18.04 12.80 13.69
N SER A 165 -18.62 11.95 12.84
CA SER A 165 -19.96 12.15 12.30
C SER A 165 -21.04 11.89 13.36
N GLY A 166 -21.85 12.89 13.65
CA GLY A 166 -23.00 12.77 14.55
C GLY A 166 -23.47 14.11 15.12
N ASP A 167 -24.77 14.24 15.37
CA ASP A 167 -25.36 15.48 15.89
C ASP A 167 -25.11 15.67 17.40
N SER A 168 -25.05 14.56 18.15
CA SER A 168 -24.85 14.51 19.60
C SER A 168 -23.50 13.87 19.97
N MET A 169 -22.92 14.27 21.10
CA MET A 169 -21.66 13.73 21.62
C MET A 169 -21.70 12.19 21.80
N GLU A 170 -22.80 11.65 22.31
CA GLU A 170 -22.97 10.21 22.51
C GLU A 170 -22.91 9.43 21.18
N ARG A 171 -23.61 9.89 20.14
CA ARG A 171 -23.53 9.31 18.80
C ARG A 171 -22.12 9.40 18.21
N ARG A 172 -21.40 10.51 18.47
CA ARG A 172 -20.01 10.66 18.06
C ARG A 172 -19.10 9.66 18.77
N MET A 173 -19.32 9.36 20.04
CA MET A 173 -18.54 8.35 20.77
C MET A 173 -18.77 6.92 20.26
N VAL A 174 -19.99 6.59 19.83
CA VAL A 174 -20.33 5.26 19.29
C VAL A 174 -19.88 5.08 17.84
N SER A 175 -19.49 6.17 17.16
CA SER A 175 -19.00 6.09 15.79
C SER A 175 -17.68 5.30 15.69
N GLY A 176 -17.53 4.57 14.58
CA GLY A 176 -16.31 3.81 14.28
C GLY A 176 -15.10 4.73 14.15
N CYS A 177 -13.97 4.28 14.67
CA CYS A 177 -12.70 4.98 14.61
C CYS A 177 -11.74 4.19 13.72
N SER A 178 -11.04 4.87 12.81
CA SER A 178 -9.97 4.23 12.04
C SER A 178 -8.66 4.17 12.84
N LEU A 179 -7.78 3.23 12.49
CA LEU A 179 -6.45 3.11 13.10
C LEU A 179 -5.60 4.38 12.88
N GLN A 180 -5.74 5.06 11.74
CA GLN A 180 -5.03 6.31 11.47
C GLN A 180 -5.49 7.42 12.42
N GLU A 181 -6.81 7.62 12.59
CA GLU A 181 -7.33 8.64 13.49
C GLU A 181 -6.91 8.39 14.94
N PHE A 182 -6.91 7.13 15.36
CA PHE A 182 -6.45 6.75 16.69
C PHE A 182 -4.94 7.01 16.86
N ALA A 183 -4.11 6.63 15.88
CA ALA A 183 -2.68 6.88 15.93
C ALA A 183 -2.34 8.38 15.91
N GLU A 184 -3.06 9.19 15.14
CA GLU A 184 -2.90 10.66 15.12
C GLU A 184 -3.27 11.29 16.46
N LEU A 185 -4.28 10.78 17.17
CA LEU A 185 -4.61 11.21 18.52
C LEU A 185 -3.48 10.91 19.51
N ILE A 186 -2.95 9.68 19.50
CA ILE A 186 -1.83 9.30 20.37
C ILE A 186 -0.59 10.15 20.06
N GLU A 187 -0.29 10.36 18.77
CA GLU A 187 0.81 11.22 18.35
C GLU A 187 0.65 12.65 18.85
N ALA A 188 -0.53 13.25 18.72
CA ALA A 188 -0.78 14.61 19.20
C ALA A 188 -0.56 14.73 20.71
N LEU A 189 -1.03 13.74 21.49
CA LEU A 189 -0.85 13.69 22.94
C LEU A 189 0.63 13.52 23.34
N VAL A 190 1.35 12.62 22.66
CA VAL A 190 2.79 12.42 22.89
C VAL A 190 3.59 13.68 22.54
N LEU A 191 3.23 14.36 21.46
CA LEU A 191 3.90 15.60 21.06
C LEU A 191 3.63 16.74 22.06
N GLU A 192 2.39 16.90 22.54
CA GLU A 192 2.07 17.87 23.58
C GLU A 192 2.89 17.64 24.85
N GLU A 193 2.96 16.39 25.32
CA GLU A 193 3.75 16.07 26.51
C GLU A 193 5.25 16.32 26.32
N LYS A 194 5.80 15.97 25.15
CA LYS A 194 7.19 16.26 24.79
C LYS A 194 7.47 17.76 24.79
N ILE A 195 6.56 18.58 24.26
CA ILE A 195 6.67 20.04 24.29
C ILE A 195 6.65 20.56 25.74
N ASN A 196 5.83 19.95 26.60
CA ASN A 196 5.75 20.25 28.03
C ASN A 196 6.91 19.67 28.86
N GLY A 197 7.89 19.01 28.22
CA GLY A 197 9.09 18.48 28.87
C GLY A 197 8.90 17.16 29.60
N ARG A 198 7.77 16.46 29.39
CA ARG A 198 7.49 15.13 29.95
C ARG A 198 7.63 14.09 28.84
N SER A 199 8.67 13.27 28.89
CA SER A 199 8.93 12.23 27.88
C SER A 199 8.35 10.86 28.23
N ASP A 200 7.68 10.75 29.36
CA ASP A 200 7.40 9.44 29.97
C ASP A 200 6.14 8.76 29.42
N LEU A 201 5.23 9.53 28.80
CA LEU A 201 3.97 8.99 28.29
C LEU A 201 4.17 7.97 27.18
N GLU A 202 5.14 8.16 26.28
CA GLU A 202 5.41 7.21 25.21
C GLU A 202 5.89 5.85 25.77
N ASN A 203 6.71 5.87 26.83
CA ASN A 203 7.18 4.66 27.51
C ASN A 203 6.06 3.97 28.30
N ARG A 204 5.19 4.75 28.97
CA ARG A 204 4.02 4.22 29.67
C ARG A 204 3.05 3.56 28.68
N LEU A 205 2.78 4.24 27.56
CA LEU A 205 1.91 3.74 26.50
C LEU A 205 2.47 2.44 25.88
N LYS A 206 3.79 2.36 25.69
CA LYS A 206 4.48 1.13 25.28
C LYS A 206 4.28 -0.01 26.29
N GLY A 207 4.42 0.28 27.58
CA GLY A 207 4.23 -0.71 28.66
C GLY A 207 2.82 -1.27 28.71
N GLU A 208 1.82 -0.40 28.73
CA GLU A 208 0.39 -0.77 28.78
C GLU A 208 -0.04 -1.55 27.52
N LEU A 209 0.33 -1.07 26.33
CA LEU A 209 0.02 -1.77 25.08
C LEU A 209 0.68 -3.14 25.01
N LYS A 210 1.93 -3.26 25.49
CA LYS A 210 2.64 -4.54 25.53
C LYS A 210 1.95 -5.52 26.46
N GLN A 211 1.56 -5.10 27.66
CA GLN A 211 0.81 -5.94 28.60
C GLN A 211 -0.52 -6.42 28.00
N LEU A 212 -1.32 -5.50 27.44
CA LEU A 212 -2.63 -5.84 26.84
C LEU A 212 -2.53 -6.75 25.61
N VAL A 213 -1.42 -6.72 24.88
CA VAL A 213 -1.19 -7.61 23.75
C VAL A 213 -0.66 -8.97 24.24
N GLU A 214 0.34 -9.00 25.12
CA GLU A 214 1.01 -10.23 25.57
C GLU A 214 0.19 -11.07 26.57
N GLU A 215 -0.55 -10.44 27.51
CA GLU A 215 -1.37 -11.16 28.50
C GLU A 215 -2.43 -12.06 27.86
N GLU A 216 -2.88 -11.71 26.65
CA GLU A 216 -3.90 -12.46 25.92
C GLU A 216 -3.33 -13.31 24.77
N GLU A 217 -2.11 -13.09 24.27
CA GLU A 217 -1.45 -14.08 23.41
C GLU A 217 -1.26 -15.42 24.18
N LEU A 218 -0.98 -15.34 25.48
CA LEU A 218 -0.96 -16.49 26.39
C LEU A 218 -2.34 -17.13 26.55
N GLN A 219 -3.42 -16.35 26.47
CA GLN A 219 -4.78 -16.87 26.49
C GLN A 219 -5.22 -17.45 25.14
N ILE A 220 -4.84 -16.87 24.00
CA ILE A 220 -5.15 -17.40 22.66
C ILE A 220 -4.43 -18.72 22.41
N LEU A 221 -3.22 -18.91 22.97
CA LEU A 221 -2.57 -20.22 22.97
C LEU A 221 -3.32 -21.26 23.83
N HIS A 222 -4.13 -20.81 24.79
CA HIS A 222 -4.83 -21.65 25.78
C HIS A 222 -6.37 -21.63 25.69
N HIS A 223 -7.00 -20.88 24.78
CA HIS A 223 -8.47 -20.81 24.70
C HIS A 223 -9.05 -21.63 23.54
N ASN A 224 -9.39 -22.86 23.95
CA ASN A 224 -10.63 -23.56 23.67
C ASN A 224 -10.98 -23.76 22.19
N PRO A 225 -10.68 -24.96 21.61
CA PRO A 225 -11.32 -25.34 20.36
C PRO A 225 -12.83 -25.20 20.55
N PHE A 226 -13.49 -24.51 19.62
CA PHE A 226 -14.94 -24.30 19.59
C PHE A 226 -15.68 -25.55 20.12
N ARG A 227 -16.11 -25.52 21.39
CA ARG A 227 -16.80 -26.64 22.02
C ARG A 227 -18.29 -26.37 21.88
N LEU A 228 -18.91 -27.11 20.97
CA LEU A 228 -20.36 -27.20 20.94
C LEU A 228 -20.82 -27.86 22.25
N ASN A 229 -21.50 -27.11 23.10
CA ASN A 229 -22.02 -27.59 24.40
C ASN A 229 -23.12 -28.65 24.26
N ASN A 230 -23.56 -28.95 23.04
CA ASN A 230 -24.56 -29.99 22.79
C ASN A 230 -23.87 -31.34 22.54
N PRO A 231 -23.97 -32.32 23.48
CA PRO A 231 -23.31 -33.62 23.35
C PRO A 231 -23.85 -34.46 22.19
N LEU A 232 -25.06 -34.20 21.70
CA LEU A 232 -25.65 -34.92 20.57
C LEU A 232 -25.04 -34.48 19.23
N ILE A 233 -24.61 -33.22 19.14
CA ILE A 233 -24.06 -32.62 17.92
C ILE A 233 -22.54 -32.69 17.92
N SER A 234 -21.90 -32.59 19.10
CA SER A 234 -20.44 -32.48 19.24
C SER A 234 -19.70 -33.67 18.64
N GLY A 235 -20.22 -34.90 18.79
CA GLY A 235 -19.63 -36.09 18.20
C GLY A 235 -19.61 -36.03 16.66
N LEU A 236 -20.74 -35.67 16.05
CA LEU A 236 -20.88 -35.58 14.60
C LEU A 236 -20.05 -34.43 14.03
N THR A 237 -20.07 -33.25 14.67
CA THR A 237 -19.27 -32.11 14.23
C THR A 237 -17.77 -32.33 14.43
N ASN A 238 -17.37 -33.07 15.47
CA ASN A 238 -15.96 -33.41 15.65
C ASN A 238 -15.48 -34.38 14.56
N ALA A 239 -16.29 -35.39 14.20
CA ALA A 239 -16.00 -36.28 13.09
C ALA A 239 -15.90 -35.51 11.76
N LEU A 240 -16.90 -34.66 11.47
CA LEU A 240 -16.93 -33.83 10.26
C LEU A 240 -15.78 -32.82 10.23
N SER A 241 -15.45 -32.18 11.35
CA SER A 241 -14.31 -31.25 11.41
C SER A 241 -12.98 -31.96 11.22
N LYS A 242 -12.84 -33.19 11.72
CA LYS A 242 -11.63 -34.01 11.52
C LYS A 242 -11.49 -34.39 10.06
N GLU A 243 -12.60 -34.75 9.41
CA GLU A 243 -12.64 -35.06 7.99
C GLU A 243 -12.39 -33.82 7.11
N LEU A 244 -13.02 -32.69 7.42
CA LEU A 244 -12.80 -31.41 6.75
C LEU A 244 -11.34 -30.94 6.88
N ARG A 245 -10.73 -31.09 8.06
CA ARG A 245 -9.31 -30.77 8.26
C ARG A 245 -8.39 -31.59 7.36
N LYS A 246 -8.72 -32.85 7.07
CA LYS A 246 -7.93 -33.66 6.12
C LYS A 246 -7.98 -33.05 4.72
N TYR A 247 -9.17 -32.69 4.22
CA TYR A 247 -9.32 -32.07 2.90
C TYR A 247 -8.65 -30.70 2.82
N VAL A 248 -8.86 -29.85 3.83
CA VAL A 248 -8.22 -28.53 3.90
C VAL A 248 -6.70 -28.65 3.95
N HIS A 249 -6.16 -29.63 4.68
CA HIS A 249 -4.72 -29.84 4.74
C HIS A 249 -4.15 -30.26 3.37
N VAL A 250 -4.81 -31.18 2.68
CA VAL A 250 -4.45 -31.62 1.32
C VAL A 250 -4.50 -30.45 0.33
N ASP A 251 -5.52 -29.60 0.41
CA ASP A 251 -5.65 -28.42 -0.45
C ASP A 251 -4.55 -27.38 -0.20
N ILE A 252 -4.19 -27.16 1.07
CA ILE A 252 -3.10 -26.26 1.46
C ILE A 252 -1.75 -26.78 0.93
N GLU A 253 -1.49 -28.07 1.05
CA GLU A 253 -0.26 -28.68 0.53
C GLU A 253 -0.21 -28.69 -1.00
N ALA A 254 -1.35 -28.94 -1.66
CA ALA A 254 -1.47 -28.82 -3.12
C ALA A 254 -1.23 -27.37 -3.60
N ALA A 255 -1.70 -26.38 -2.85
CA ALA A 255 -1.41 -24.97 -3.13
C ALA A 255 0.09 -24.67 -2.96
N ARG A 256 0.71 -25.17 -1.88
CA ARG A 256 2.14 -24.96 -1.60
C ARG A 256 3.05 -25.57 -2.66
N THR A 257 2.76 -26.80 -3.10
CA THR A 257 3.52 -27.46 -4.18
C THR A 257 3.38 -26.72 -5.51
N LYS A 258 2.19 -26.20 -5.82
CA LYS A 258 1.95 -25.36 -7.00
C LYS A 258 2.73 -24.03 -6.93
N ASP A 259 2.81 -23.41 -5.76
CA ASP A 259 3.55 -22.17 -5.57
C ASP A 259 5.07 -22.39 -5.75
N LEU A 260 5.62 -23.46 -5.17
CA LEU A 260 7.02 -23.86 -5.39
C LEU A 260 7.31 -24.11 -6.88
N GLN A 261 6.43 -24.80 -7.60
CA GLN A 261 6.56 -25.00 -9.06
C GLN A 261 6.55 -23.69 -9.84
N ASN A 262 5.69 -22.75 -9.47
CA ASN A 262 5.61 -21.43 -10.11
C ASN A 262 6.91 -20.64 -9.89
N GLU A 263 7.47 -20.70 -8.69
CA GLU A 263 8.74 -20.04 -8.36
C GLU A 263 9.91 -20.66 -9.12
N LEU A 264 9.98 -22.00 -9.20
CA LEU A 264 10.94 -22.75 -10.02
C LEU A 264 10.90 -22.31 -11.49
N ASN A 265 9.70 -22.23 -12.07
CA ASN A 265 9.49 -21.80 -13.46
C ASN A 265 9.93 -20.35 -13.68
N ARG A 266 9.66 -19.47 -12.71
CA ARG A 266 10.08 -18.07 -12.77
C ARG A 266 11.61 -17.95 -12.77
N ARG A 267 12.28 -18.68 -11.88
CA ARG A 267 13.75 -18.67 -11.76
C ARG A 267 14.42 -19.28 -13.00
N HIS A 268 13.88 -20.36 -13.57
CA HIS A 268 14.34 -20.92 -14.85
C HIS A 268 14.28 -19.89 -15.99
N ARG A 269 13.21 -19.08 -16.06
CA ARG A 269 13.12 -18.01 -17.08
C ARG A 269 14.20 -16.95 -16.89
N SER A 270 14.46 -16.54 -15.64
CA SER A 270 15.53 -15.59 -15.32
C SER A 270 16.92 -16.15 -15.66
N LEU A 271 17.18 -17.42 -15.35
CA LEU A 271 18.41 -18.11 -15.71
C LEU A 271 18.58 -18.17 -17.23
N HIS A 272 17.55 -18.56 -17.98
CA HIS A 272 17.60 -18.61 -19.44
C HIS A 272 17.83 -17.21 -20.07
N GLN A 273 17.27 -16.15 -19.47
CA GLN A 273 17.55 -14.78 -19.90
C GLN A 273 19.02 -14.40 -19.69
N LEU A 274 19.60 -14.71 -18.53
CA LEU A 274 21.02 -14.44 -18.24
C LEU A 274 21.95 -15.26 -19.16
N GLN A 275 21.65 -16.54 -19.39
CA GLN A 275 22.40 -17.38 -20.32
C GLN A 275 22.33 -16.87 -21.76
N ARG A 276 21.18 -16.35 -22.20
CA ARG A 276 21.04 -15.73 -23.52
C ARG A 276 21.90 -14.47 -23.63
N ILE A 277 21.97 -13.65 -22.57
CA ILE A 277 22.83 -12.48 -22.52
C ILE A 277 24.30 -12.91 -22.56
N ALA A 278 24.69 -13.93 -21.80
CA ALA A 278 26.04 -14.49 -21.78
C ALA A 278 26.53 -14.97 -23.15
N LYS A 279 25.63 -15.51 -23.99
CA LYS A 279 25.94 -15.89 -25.38
C LYS A 279 26.20 -14.70 -26.29
N SER A 280 25.58 -13.54 -25.99
CA SER A 280 25.69 -12.33 -26.82
C SER A 280 26.83 -11.39 -26.39
N ARG A 281 27.16 -11.36 -25.09
CA ARG A 281 28.20 -10.51 -24.52
C ARG A 281 28.81 -11.16 -23.28
N GLN A 282 30.04 -10.75 -22.94
CA GLN A 282 30.62 -11.09 -21.65
C GLN A 282 29.74 -10.52 -20.52
N LEU A 283 29.50 -11.36 -19.50
CA LEU A 283 28.74 -11.00 -18.31
C LEU A 283 29.59 -10.10 -17.40
N SER A 284 28.94 -9.12 -16.77
CA SER A 284 29.55 -8.37 -15.68
C SER A 284 29.69 -9.25 -14.42
N ASP A 285 30.65 -8.97 -13.55
CA ASP A 285 30.81 -9.65 -12.25
C ASP A 285 29.51 -9.71 -11.43
N ALA A 286 28.70 -8.64 -11.48
CA ALA A 286 27.39 -8.61 -10.80
C ALA A 286 26.38 -9.60 -11.43
N GLU A 287 26.47 -9.83 -12.73
CA GLU A 287 25.61 -10.79 -13.45
C GLU A 287 26.07 -12.23 -13.22
N ILE A 288 27.38 -12.45 -13.09
CA ILE A 288 27.95 -13.74 -12.70
C ILE A 288 27.48 -14.14 -11.30
N ARG A 289 27.56 -13.22 -10.32
CA ARG A 289 27.04 -13.47 -8.96
C ARG A 289 25.56 -13.80 -8.97
N ARG A 290 24.73 -13.00 -9.66
CA ARG A 290 23.30 -13.27 -9.80
C ARG A 290 23.00 -14.62 -10.44
N LEU A 291 23.82 -15.04 -11.40
CA LEU A 291 23.65 -16.35 -12.04
C LEU A 291 23.89 -17.47 -11.02
N HIS A 292 24.99 -17.39 -10.27
CA HIS A 292 25.28 -18.33 -9.18
C HIS A 292 24.18 -18.34 -8.11
N ASP A 293 23.72 -17.18 -7.66
CA ASP A 293 22.64 -17.07 -6.66
C ASP A 293 21.35 -17.75 -7.16
N ILE A 294 21.00 -17.57 -8.44
CA ILE A 294 19.82 -18.20 -9.04
C ILE A 294 20.00 -19.73 -9.13
N GLU A 295 21.20 -20.22 -9.44
CA GLU A 295 21.48 -21.65 -9.49
C GLU A 295 21.36 -22.30 -8.09
N GLU A 296 21.88 -21.66 -7.06
CA GLU A 296 21.75 -22.12 -5.67
C GLU A 296 20.29 -22.11 -5.19
N GLU A 297 19.55 -21.03 -5.48
CA GLU A 297 18.11 -20.96 -5.19
C GLU A 297 17.31 -22.06 -5.91
N LEU A 298 17.68 -22.38 -7.16
CA LEU A 298 17.03 -23.45 -7.92
C LEU A 298 17.26 -24.82 -7.28
N GLU A 299 18.47 -25.11 -6.81
CA GLU A 299 18.79 -26.36 -6.12
C GLU A 299 17.98 -26.48 -4.81
N LEU A 300 17.90 -25.40 -4.03
CA LEU A 300 17.11 -25.36 -2.81
C LEU A 300 15.62 -25.60 -3.08
N LEU A 301 15.04 -24.92 -4.08
CA LEU A 301 13.64 -25.09 -4.45
C LEU A 301 13.33 -26.50 -4.97
N GLN A 302 14.24 -27.13 -5.71
CA GLN A 302 14.10 -28.54 -6.13
C GLN A 302 14.13 -29.49 -4.93
N LYS A 303 15.00 -29.23 -3.96
CA LYS A 303 15.08 -30.00 -2.72
C LYS A 303 13.81 -29.85 -1.88
N GLU A 304 13.25 -28.66 -1.80
CA GLU A 304 11.97 -28.43 -1.11
C GLU A 304 10.81 -29.12 -1.83
N LEU A 305 10.74 -28.99 -3.16
CA LEU A 305 9.70 -29.65 -3.96
C LEU A 305 9.74 -31.18 -3.82
N SER A 306 10.93 -31.79 -3.82
CA SER A 306 11.06 -33.24 -3.63
C SER A 306 10.65 -33.69 -2.23
N LYS A 307 10.92 -32.90 -1.19
CA LYS A 307 10.43 -33.14 0.18
C LYS A 307 8.91 -33.07 0.25
N GLU A 308 8.30 -32.01 -0.27
CA GLU A 308 6.85 -31.83 -0.24
C GLU A 308 6.14 -32.89 -1.10
N ALA A 309 6.71 -33.28 -2.24
CA ALA A 309 6.18 -34.38 -3.05
C ALA A 309 6.22 -35.72 -2.31
N HIS A 310 7.26 -35.97 -1.51
CA HIS A 310 7.33 -37.16 -0.66
C HIS A 310 6.25 -37.15 0.44
N VAL A 311 6.01 -36.00 1.07
CA VAL A 311 4.94 -35.83 2.06
C VAL A 311 3.55 -36.07 1.44
N CYS A 312 3.27 -35.48 0.26
CA CYS A 312 2.02 -35.73 -0.46
C CYS A 312 1.82 -37.20 -0.84
N ASN A 313 2.90 -37.91 -1.23
CA ASN A 313 2.82 -39.34 -1.53
C ASN A 313 2.53 -40.18 -0.27
N ILE A 314 3.07 -39.80 0.89
CA ILE A 314 2.76 -40.46 2.16
C ILE A 314 1.30 -40.20 2.53
N LEU A 315 0.84 -38.95 2.43
CA LEU A 315 -0.52 -38.55 2.82
C LEU A 315 -1.60 -39.11 1.89
N SER A 316 -1.31 -39.28 0.60
CA SER A 316 -2.22 -39.95 -0.34
C SER A 316 -2.29 -41.47 -0.16
N SER A 317 -1.32 -42.07 0.53
CA SER A 317 -1.29 -43.51 0.84
C SER A 317 -1.97 -43.88 2.16
N MET A 318 -2.30 -42.89 3.00
CA MET A 318 -2.98 -43.01 4.30
C MET A 318 -4.49 -42.79 4.21
#